data_AF-A0A8H6WHI4-F1
#
_entry.id   AF-A0A8H6WHI4-F1
#
_cell.length_a   1.000
_cell.length_b   1.000
_cell.length_c   1.000
_cell.angle_alpha   90.00
_cell.angle_beta   90.00
_cell.angle_gamma   90.00
#
_symmetry.space_group_name_H-M   'P 1'
#
loop_
_entity.id
_entity.type
_entity.pdbx_description
1 polymer ?
#
loop_
_entity_poly.entity_id
_entity_poly.type
_entity_poly.pdbx_seq_one_letter_code
_entity_poly.pdbx_strand_id
1 'polypeptide(L)'
;MPRHPIFHRQNLAQGPIPTVTALLDMFEQAHFSQLKILKFWYQIKSPEDLRLEELLLSRIPELFPELREVELCRMWDHDADSLSTATWDPLPRVRQLTSQLKQLRTFIFDPDLPERSGRFPVPVSRFPFPRPTKEFRTVVGKLHAMALAIVTEATWVKKIAMLP
;
A
#
# COMPACT_ATOMS: atom_id res chain seq x y z
N MET A 1 5.33 5.43 24.81
CA MET A 1 4.02 5.50 24.13
C MET A 1 3.48 6.91 24.28
N PRO A 2 2.71 7.49 23.35
CA PRO A 2 2.13 6.85 22.15
C PRO A 2 2.31 7.67 20.86
N ARG A 3 2.14 7.01 19.71
CA ARG A 3 1.57 7.57 18.46
C ARG A 3 1.51 6.41 17.47
N HIS A 4 0.51 5.56 17.63
CA HIS A 4 -0.06 4.96 16.44
C HIS A 4 -0.89 6.05 15.78
N PRO A 5 -0.58 6.51 14.56
CA PRO A 5 -1.64 7.05 13.74
C PRO A 5 -2.44 5.83 13.24
N ILE A 6 -3.42 5.39 14.04
CA ILE A 6 -4.58 4.71 13.48
C ILE A 6 -5.46 5.82 12.93
N PHE A 7 -5.15 6.35 11.74
CA PHE A 7 -6.03 7.23 10.98
C PHE A 7 -5.49 7.32 9.56
N HIS A 8 -6.18 6.77 8.54
CA HIS A 8 -6.09 7.27 7.15
C HIS A 8 -7.32 6.90 6.28
N ARG A 9 -8.52 6.94 6.86
CA ARG A 9 -9.75 7.26 6.07
C ARG A 9 -10.38 8.59 6.47
N GLN A 10 -10.21 9.05 7.72
CA GLN A 10 -10.88 10.25 8.23
C GLN A 10 -10.04 11.54 8.16
N ASN A 11 -8.74 11.46 7.85
CA ASN A 11 -7.84 12.63 7.73
C ASN A 11 -7.28 12.81 6.31
N LEU A 12 -7.93 12.24 5.29
CA LEU A 12 -7.76 12.77 3.94
C LEU A 12 -8.38 14.16 3.95
N ALA A 13 -7.53 15.19 4.00
CA ALA A 13 -7.95 16.55 3.81
C ALA A 13 -8.59 16.68 2.41
N GLN A 14 -9.91 16.53 2.35
CA GLN A 14 -10.86 17.09 1.38
C GLN A 14 -10.61 16.92 -0.15
N GLY A 15 -9.73 16.02 -0.57
CA GLY A 15 -9.47 15.74 -2.00
C GLY A 15 -9.87 14.33 -2.44
N PRO A 16 -10.28 14.12 -3.70
CA PRO A 16 -10.45 12.78 -4.26
C PRO A 16 -9.10 12.06 -4.27
N ILE A 17 -9.10 10.76 -3.94
CA ILE A 17 -7.91 9.92 -4.10
C ILE A 17 -7.56 9.87 -5.59
N PRO A 18 -6.30 10.11 -5.97
CA PRO A 18 -5.92 10.15 -7.38
C PRO A 18 -6.05 8.76 -8.02
N THR A 19 -6.48 8.76 -9.28
CA THR A 19 -6.38 7.59 -10.16
C THR A 19 -4.91 7.28 -10.46
N VAL A 20 -4.60 6.07 -10.89
CA VAL A 20 -3.24 5.69 -11.29
C VAL A 20 -2.69 6.60 -12.40
N THR A 21 -3.51 6.96 -13.40
CA THR A 21 -3.13 7.88 -14.48
C THR A 21 -2.71 9.25 -13.95
N ALA A 22 -3.52 9.86 -13.09
CA ALA A 22 -3.18 11.15 -12.49
C ALA A 22 -1.86 11.10 -11.68
N LEU A 23 -1.58 9.97 -11.02
CA LEU A 23 -0.33 9.81 -10.29
C LEU A 23 0.88 9.65 -11.22
N LEU A 24 0.72 8.91 -12.34
CA LEU A 24 1.71 8.83 -13.40
C LEU A 24 2.05 10.21 -13.95
N ASP A 25 1.04 11.00 -14.34
CA ASP A 25 1.23 12.34 -14.88
C ASP A 25 1.99 13.25 -13.89
N MET A 26 1.66 13.16 -12.60
CA MET A 26 2.37 13.90 -11.55
C MET A 26 3.83 13.46 -11.41
N PHE A 27 4.11 12.15 -11.47
CA PHE A 27 5.46 11.61 -11.32
C PHE A 27 6.34 11.93 -12.53
N GLU A 28 5.78 11.94 -13.74
CA GLU A 28 6.52 12.30 -14.95
C GLU A 28 6.90 13.79 -15.01
N GLN A 29 6.08 14.65 -14.41
CA GLN A 29 6.37 16.08 -14.30
C GLN A 29 7.33 16.40 -13.13
N ALA A 30 7.44 15.49 -12.17
CA ALA A 30 8.23 15.67 -10.96
C ALA A 30 9.73 15.44 -11.21
N HIS A 31 10.54 16.46 -10.95
CA HIS A 31 12.00 16.38 -11.07
C HIS A 31 12.66 16.44 -9.68
N PHE A 32 12.62 15.33 -8.96
CA PHE A 32 13.19 15.22 -7.61
C PHE A 32 14.20 14.06 -7.50
N SER A 33 15.31 14.16 -8.23
CA SER A 33 16.36 13.11 -8.23
C SER A 33 16.97 12.82 -6.85
N GLN A 34 16.87 13.76 -5.91
CA GLN A 34 17.36 13.62 -4.53
C GLN A 34 16.26 13.25 -3.53
N LEU A 35 15.05 12.91 -3.99
CA LEU A 35 13.94 12.53 -3.12
C LEU A 35 14.29 11.25 -2.35
N LYS A 36 14.24 11.33 -1.01
CA LYS A 36 14.55 10.19 -0.12
C LYS A 36 13.33 9.52 0.47
N ILE A 37 12.20 10.22 0.50
CA ILE A 37 10.95 9.78 1.12
C ILE A 37 9.83 10.04 0.12
N LEU A 38 9.12 8.99 -0.27
CA LEU A 38 7.95 9.08 -1.14
C LEU A 38 6.76 8.44 -0.45
N LYS A 39 5.66 9.19 -0.35
CA LYS A 39 4.40 8.74 0.22
C LYS A 39 3.28 9.01 -0.75
N PHE A 40 2.51 8.00 -1.11
CA PHE A 40 1.48 8.15 -2.10
C PHE A 40 0.35 7.14 -1.94
N TRP A 41 -0.81 7.56 -2.42
CA TRP A 41 -2.06 6.82 -2.42
C TRP A 41 -2.59 6.81 -3.84
N TYR A 42 -3.19 5.71 -4.27
CA TYR A 42 -3.94 5.66 -5.52
C TYR A 42 -5.06 4.63 -5.44
N GLN A 43 -6.00 4.73 -6.36
CA GLN A 43 -7.13 3.81 -6.45
C GLN A 43 -7.09 2.96 -7.72
N ILE A 44 -7.43 1.68 -7.56
CA ILE A 44 -7.67 0.71 -8.64
C ILE A 44 -9.18 0.49 -8.73
N LYS A 45 -9.79 0.90 -9.83
CA LYS A 45 -11.24 0.75 -10.09
C LYS A 45 -11.54 -0.15 -11.29
N SER A 46 -10.54 -0.42 -12.12
CA SER A 46 -10.70 -1.15 -13.36
C SER A 46 -9.48 -2.03 -13.68
N PRO A 47 -9.62 -3.03 -14.58
CA PRO A 47 -8.48 -3.80 -15.08
C PRO A 47 -7.42 -2.96 -15.80
N GLU A 48 -7.79 -1.81 -16.37
CA GLU A 48 -6.83 -0.91 -17.01
C GLU A 48 -5.91 -0.25 -15.97
N ASP A 49 -6.45 0.11 -14.81
CA ASP A 49 -5.66 0.65 -13.70
C ASP A 49 -4.57 -0.33 -13.24
N LEU A 50 -4.77 -1.65 -13.37
CA LEU A 50 -3.75 -2.66 -13.06
C LEU A 50 -2.55 -2.62 -14.02
N ARG A 51 -2.80 -2.32 -15.30
CA ARG A 51 -1.73 -2.15 -16.30
C ARG A 51 -0.96 -0.87 -16.04
N LEU A 52 -1.68 0.20 -15.73
CA LEU A 52 -1.09 1.48 -15.36
C LEU A 52 -0.34 1.40 -14.02
N GLU A 53 -0.80 0.58 -13.08
CA GLU A 53 -0.12 0.36 -11.79
C GLU A 53 1.26 -0.24 -12.02
N GLU A 54 1.36 -1.23 -12.92
CA GLU A 54 2.64 -1.83 -13.27
C GLU A 54 3.60 -0.80 -13.87
N LEU A 55 3.11 0.02 -14.81
CA LEU A 55 3.89 1.12 -15.37
C LEU A 55 4.34 2.10 -14.27
N LEU A 56 3.42 2.57 -13.45
CA LEU A 56 3.70 3.50 -12.35
C LEU A 56 4.81 3.00 -11.44
N LEU A 57 4.68 1.77 -10.94
CA LEU A 57 5.63 1.20 -10.01
C LEU A 57 6.99 0.93 -10.68
N SER A 58 7.01 0.59 -11.97
CA SER A 58 8.26 0.39 -12.73
C SER A 58 9.06 1.68 -12.93
N ARG A 59 8.41 2.86 -12.91
CA ARG A 59 9.05 4.15 -13.14
C ARG A 59 9.63 4.78 -11.87
N ILE A 60 9.14 4.38 -10.69
CA ILE A 60 9.60 4.93 -9.41
C ILE A 60 11.13 4.83 -9.22
N PRO A 61 11.79 3.68 -9.49
CA PRO A 61 13.24 3.58 -9.32
C PRO A 61 14.04 4.48 -10.27
N GLU A 62 13.50 4.76 -11.46
CA GLU A 62 14.12 5.64 -12.45
C GLU A 62 13.97 7.12 -12.06
N LEU A 63 12.77 7.51 -11.60
CA LEU A 63 12.45 8.89 -11.24
C LEU A 63 13.05 9.30 -9.90
N PHE A 64 13.16 8.37 -8.96
CA PHE A 64 13.59 8.62 -7.58
C PHE A 64 14.65 7.62 -7.11
N PRO A 65 15.86 7.66 -7.68
CA PRO A 65 16.91 6.66 -7.43
C PRO A 65 17.46 6.66 -5.99
N GLU A 66 17.30 7.77 -5.26
CA GLU A 66 17.79 7.97 -3.90
C GLU A 66 16.76 7.60 -2.80
N LEU A 67 15.66 6.93 -3.16
CA LEU A 67 14.61 6.58 -2.21
C LEU A 67 15.10 5.65 -1.10
N ARG A 68 14.83 6.05 0.13
CA ARG A 68 15.13 5.31 1.36
C ARG A 68 13.88 4.93 2.13
N GLU A 69 12.79 5.68 1.96
CA GLU A 69 11.50 5.38 2.55
C GLU A 69 10.40 5.48 1.52
N VAL A 70 9.57 4.45 1.44
CA VAL A 70 8.36 4.42 0.61
C VAL A 70 7.17 4.05 1.48
N GLU A 71 6.12 4.86 1.41
CA GLU A 71 4.79 4.57 1.93
C GLU A 71 3.81 4.47 0.76
N LEU A 72 3.31 3.26 0.53
CA LEU A 72 2.45 2.89 -0.58
C LEU A 72 1.08 2.50 -0.02
N CYS A 73 0.05 3.24 -0.39
CA CYS A 73 -1.32 2.89 -0.03
C CYS A 73 -2.14 2.65 -1.30
N ARG A 74 -2.47 1.39 -1.53
CA ARG A 74 -3.21 0.95 -2.71
C ARG A 74 -4.66 0.74 -2.32
N MET A 75 -5.58 1.54 -2.86
CA MET A 75 -7.01 1.38 -2.60
C MET A 75 -7.66 0.57 -3.71
N TRP A 76 -8.31 -0.53 -3.37
CA TRP A 76 -8.96 -1.42 -4.31
C TRP A 76 -10.47 -1.24 -4.26
N ASP A 77 -11.11 -1.10 -5.41
CA ASP A 77 -12.56 -1.12 -5.50
C ASP A 77 -13.08 -2.57 -5.42
N HIS A 78 -13.47 -2.98 -4.21
CA HIS A 78 -13.96 -4.34 -3.95
C HIS A 78 -15.39 -4.58 -4.46
N ASP A 79 -16.11 -3.52 -4.81
CA ASP A 79 -17.49 -3.58 -5.30
C ASP A 79 -17.54 -3.54 -6.85
N ALA A 80 -16.41 -3.33 -7.52
CA ALA A 80 -16.35 -3.28 -8.97
C ALA A 80 -16.42 -4.69 -9.58
N ASP A 81 -17.50 -4.97 -10.32
CA ASP A 81 -17.71 -6.27 -11.00
C ASP A 81 -16.56 -6.66 -11.95
N SER A 82 -15.88 -5.66 -12.53
CA SER A 82 -14.72 -5.86 -13.41
C SER A 82 -13.44 -6.29 -12.68
N LEU A 83 -13.40 -6.20 -11.36
CA LEU A 83 -12.24 -6.46 -10.51
C LEU A 83 -12.46 -7.71 -9.66
N SER A 84 -11.94 -8.85 -10.12
CA SER A 84 -12.05 -10.08 -9.36
C SER A 84 -11.13 -10.10 -8.13
N THR A 85 -11.51 -10.82 -7.07
CA THR A 85 -10.61 -11.10 -5.94
C THR A 85 -9.34 -11.84 -6.37
N ALA A 86 -9.39 -12.62 -7.46
CA ALA A 86 -8.23 -13.33 -8.01
C ALA A 86 -7.17 -12.36 -8.57
N THR A 87 -7.58 -11.18 -9.03
CA THR A 87 -6.70 -10.15 -9.60
C THR A 87 -6.21 -9.12 -8.58
N TRP A 88 -6.64 -9.23 -7.32
CA TRP A 88 -6.29 -8.26 -6.28
C TRP A 88 -4.82 -8.32 -5.87
N ASP A 89 -4.20 -9.52 -5.86
CA ASP A 89 -2.89 -9.77 -5.21
C ASP A 89 -1.82 -8.75 -5.65
N PRO A 90 -1.38 -7.85 -4.74
CA PRO A 90 -0.40 -6.83 -5.08
C PRO A 90 1.05 -7.33 -4.96
N LEU A 91 1.28 -8.53 -4.41
CA LEU A 91 2.63 -9.01 -4.11
C LEU A 91 3.57 -9.02 -5.31
N PRO A 92 3.20 -9.50 -6.50
CA PRO A 92 4.12 -9.54 -7.64
C PRO A 92 4.70 -8.15 -7.97
N ARG A 93 3.84 -7.13 -8.00
CA ARG A 93 4.22 -5.75 -8.35
C ARG A 93 5.05 -5.08 -7.26
N VAL A 94 4.66 -5.27 -6.00
CA VAL A 94 5.38 -4.69 -4.85
C VAL A 94 6.76 -5.33 -4.67
N ARG A 95 6.86 -6.64 -4.89
CA ARG A 95 8.15 -7.36 -4.92
C ARG A 95 9.07 -6.81 -6.00
N GLN A 96 8.55 -6.65 -7.22
CA GLN A 96 9.31 -6.05 -8.32
C GLN A 96 9.82 -4.65 -7.95
N LEU A 97 8.95 -3.74 -7.48
CA LEU A 97 9.34 -2.40 -7.03
C LEU A 97 10.45 -2.44 -5.97
N THR A 98 10.22 -3.18 -4.88
CA THR A 98 11.15 -3.20 -3.75
C THR A 98 12.48 -3.84 -4.11
N SER A 99 12.50 -4.82 -5.03
CA SER A 99 13.73 -5.43 -5.54
C SER A 99 14.63 -4.46 -6.32
N GLN A 100 14.06 -3.41 -6.93
CA GLN A 100 14.79 -2.43 -7.72
C GLN A 100 15.33 -1.27 -6.87
N LEU A 101 14.67 -0.94 -5.76
CA LEU A 101 15.07 0.15 -4.86
C LEU A 101 16.16 -0.29 -3.86
N LYS A 102 17.41 -0.42 -4.32
CA LYS A 102 18.55 -0.89 -3.49
C LYS A 102 18.88 0.01 -2.29
N GLN A 103 18.51 1.29 -2.37
CA GLN A 103 18.69 2.25 -1.27
C GLN A 103 17.56 2.20 -0.22
N LEU A 104 16.47 1.47 -0.49
CA LEU A 104 15.32 1.40 0.40
C LEU A 104 15.72 0.87 1.78
N ARG A 105 15.23 1.51 2.84
CA ARG A 105 15.45 1.11 4.23
C ARG A 105 14.14 0.90 4.96
N THR A 106 13.12 1.67 4.62
CA THR A 106 11.78 1.59 5.20
C THR A 106 10.75 1.41 4.11
N PHE A 107 9.91 0.38 4.23
CA PHE A 107 8.77 0.16 3.36
C PHE A 107 7.49 0.07 4.20
N ILE A 108 6.52 0.91 3.90
CA ILE A 108 5.20 0.92 4.55
C ILE A 108 4.17 0.64 3.46
N PHE A 109 3.29 -0.34 3.69
CA PHE A 109 2.35 -0.78 2.68
C PHE A 109 0.96 -1.06 3.24
N ASP A 110 -0.06 -0.45 2.63
CA ASP A 110 -1.46 -0.87 2.75
C ASP A 110 -1.89 -1.57 1.44
N PRO A 111 -2.10 -2.90 1.45
CA PRO A 111 -2.56 -3.65 0.29
C PRO A 111 -4.08 -3.57 0.05
N ASP A 112 -4.84 -2.96 0.97
CA ASP A 112 -6.29 -2.91 0.98
C ASP A 112 -6.96 -4.29 0.81
N LEU A 113 -6.73 -5.14 1.83
CA LEU A 113 -7.22 -6.52 1.87
C LEU A 113 -8.75 -6.61 1.67
N PRO A 114 -9.24 -7.54 0.82
CA PRO A 114 -10.68 -7.77 0.61
C PRO A 114 -11.45 -8.13 1.88
N GLU A 115 -10.81 -8.75 2.85
CA GLU A 115 -11.45 -9.05 4.13
C GLU A 115 -11.81 -7.79 4.94
N ARG A 116 -11.25 -6.62 4.59
CA ARG A 116 -11.55 -5.32 5.23
C ARG A 116 -12.78 -4.65 4.66
N SER A 117 -13.11 -4.86 3.38
CA SER A 117 -14.13 -4.09 2.66
C SER A 117 -15.57 -4.36 3.11
N GLY A 118 -15.84 -5.47 3.80
CA GLY A 118 -17.21 -5.83 4.22
C GLY A 118 -17.42 -6.30 5.66
N ARG A 119 -16.41 -6.28 6.56
CA ARG A 119 -16.51 -7.03 7.84
C ARG A 119 -16.01 -6.37 9.13
N PHE A 120 -15.59 -5.10 9.11
CA PHE A 120 -15.28 -4.39 10.35
C PHE A 120 -16.32 -3.30 10.71
N PRO A 121 -17.59 -3.63 11.01
CA PRO A 121 -18.35 -2.79 11.93
C PRO A 121 -17.89 -3.18 13.33
N VAL A 122 -16.72 -2.71 13.76
CA VAL A 122 -16.48 -2.65 15.20
C VAL A 122 -16.91 -1.25 15.61
N PRO A 123 -18.15 -1.03 16.09
CA PRO A 123 -18.44 0.21 16.77
C PRO A 123 -17.45 0.31 17.92
N VAL A 124 -16.58 1.32 17.84
CA VAL A 124 -15.54 1.62 18.85
C VAL A 124 -16.15 1.99 20.21
N SER A 125 -17.48 1.97 20.34
CA SER A 125 -18.19 2.14 21.59
C SER A 125 -18.53 0.78 22.21
N ARG A 126 -17.71 0.31 23.17
CA ARG A 126 -18.13 -0.39 24.43
C ARG A 126 -17.12 -1.40 25.02
N PHE A 127 -15.93 -1.58 24.48
CA PHE A 127 -14.89 -2.37 25.18
C PHE A 127 -13.53 -1.68 25.14
N PRO A 128 -12.85 -1.47 26.29
CA PRO A 128 -11.56 -0.77 26.32
C PRO A 128 -10.44 -1.56 25.66
N PHE A 129 -10.65 -2.87 25.39
CA PHE A 129 -9.75 -3.71 24.61
C PHE A 129 -10.56 -4.79 23.88
N PRO A 130 -10.90 -4.64 22.59
CA PRO A 130 -11.47 -5.75 21.83
C PRO A 130 -10.41 -6.88 21.78
N ARG A 131 -10.73 -8.05 22.34
CA ARG A 131 -9.86 -9.23 22.19
C ARG A 131 -9.67 -9.48 20.69
N PRO A 132 -8.44 -9.76 20.21
CA PRO A 132 -8.21 -10.01 18.80
C PRO A 132 -9.03 -11.22 18.35
N THR A 133 -10.02 -10.98 17.48
CA THR A 133 -10.90 -12.00 16.93
C THR A 133 -10.13 -12.95 16.02
N LYS A 134 -10.74 -14.08 15.64
CA LYS A 134 -10.14 -15.04 14.70
C LYS A 134 -9.84 -14.35 13.36
N GLU A 135 -10.76 -13.52 12.89
CA GLU A 135 -10.67 -12.75 11.65
C GLU A 135 -9.50 -11.76 11.70
N PHE A 136 -9.36 -11.02 12.80
CA PHE A 136 -8.22 -10.11 12.99
C PHE A 136 -6.89 -10.86 12.92
N ARG A 137 -6.78 -12.03 13.57
CA ARG A 137 -5.56 -12.84 13.52
C ARG A 137 -5.27 -13.37 12.10
N THR A 138 -6.31 -13.72 11.35
CA THR A 138 -6.17 -14.12 9.93
C THR A 138 -5.64 -12.96 9.08
N VAL A 139 -6.18 -11.76 9.23
CA VAL A 139 -5.70 -10.55 8.53
C VAL A 139 -4.24 -10.28 8.86
N VAL A 140 -3.88 -10.26 10.15
CA VAL A 140 -2.49 -10.06 10.59
C VAL A 140 -1.56 -11.15 10.03
N GLY A 141 -2.01 -12.41 10.03
CA GLY A 141 -1.24 -13.53 9.46
C GLY A 141 -0.97 -13.36 7.96
N LYS A 142 -1.96 -12.90 7.18
CA LYS A 142 -1.79 -12.59 5.76
C LYS A 142 -0.81 -11.44 5.54
N LEU A 143 -0.98 -10.33 6.26
CA LEU A 143 -0.07 -9.19 6.17
C LEU A 143 1.37 -9.59 6.55
N HIS A 144 1.53 -10.43 7.57
CA HIS A 144 2.83 -10.96 7.96
C HIS A 144 3.47 -11.81 6.85
N ALA A 145 2.71 -12.72 6.24
CA ALA A 145 3.19 -13.55 5.13
C ALA A 145 3.59 -12.69 3.92
N MET A 146 2.82 -11.65 3.61
CA MET A 146 3.14 -10.69 2.54
C MET A 146 4.43 -9.92 2.84
N ALA A 147 4.57 -9.39 4.06
CA ALA A 147 5.78 -8.70 4.48
C ALA A 147 7.01 -9.62 4.38
N LEU A 148 6.89 -10.87 4.79
CA LEU A 148 7.97 -11.84 4.70
C LEU A 148 8.39 -12.07 3.23
N ALA A 149 7.43 -12.26 2.32
CA ALA A 149 7.71 -12.42 0.89
C ALA A 149 8.43 -11.21 0.27
N ILE A 150 8.14 -10.00 0.75
CA ILE A 150 8.84 -8.78 0.31
C ILE A 150 10.26 -8.74 0.87
N VAL A 151 10.45 -8.98 2.18
CA VAL A 151 11.78 -8.97 2.82
C VAL A 151 12.71 -10.00 2.19
N THR A 152 12.21 -11.19 1.81
CA THR A 152 13.04 -12.23 1.20
C THR A 152 13.67 -11.79 -0.12
N GLU A 153 13.05 -10.86 -0.84
CA GLU A 153 13.58 -10.34 -2.11
C GLU A 153 14.34 -9.01 -1.96
N ALA A 154 14.01 -8.24 -0.93
CA ALA A 154 14.62 -6.96 -0.63
C ALA A 154 15.30 -7.01 0.75
N THR A 155 16.31 -7.86 0.88
CA THR A 155 17.01 -8.15 2.16
C THR A 155 17.72 -6.94 2.77
N TRP A 156 17.91 -5.87 2.01
CA TRP A 156 18.47 -4.59 2.47
C TRP A 156 17.44 -3.68 3.18
N VAL A 157 16.15 -4.00 3.10
CA VAL A 157 15.09 -3.26 3.79
C VAL A 157 15.15 -3.58 5.28
N LYS A 158 15.36 -2.54 6.09
CA LYS A 158 15.53 -2.68 7.55
C LYS A 158 14.20 -2.70 8.31
N LYS A 159 13.18 -2.06 7.75
CA LYS A 159 11.87 -1.93 8.37
C LYS A 159 10.78 -2.13 7.32
N ILE A 160 9.90 -3.09 7.57
CA ILE A 160 8.63 -3.23 6.87
C ILE A 160 7.49 -3.02 7.85
N ALA A 161 6.52 -2.19 7.49
CA ALA A 161 5.27 -2.03 8.21
C ALA A 161 4.11 -2.29 7.25
N MET A 162 3.18 -3.13 7.69
CA MET A 162 1.93 -3.38 6.97
C MET A 162 0.82 -2.65 7.70
N LEU A 163 0.05 -1.85 6.98
CA LEU A 163 -1.08 -1.13 7.56
C LEU A 163 -2.28 -2.09 7.67
N PRO A 164 -2.86 -2.27 8.88
CA PRO A 164 -3.98 -3.18 9.12
C PRO A 164 -5.33 -2.61 8.68
#